data_AF-A0A6G1IL40-F1
#
_entry.id   AF-A0A6G1IL40-F1
#
_cell.length_a   1.000
_cell.length_b   1.000
_cell.length_c   1.000
_cell.angle_alpha   90.00
_cell.angle_beta   90.00
_cell.angle_gamma   90.00
#
_symmetry.space_group_name_H-M   'P 1'
#
loop_
_entity.id
_entity.type
_entity.pdbx_description
1 polymer ?
#
loop_
_entity_poly.entity_id
_entity_poly.type
_entity_poly.pdbx_seq_one_letter_code
_entity_poly.pdbx_strand_id
1 'polypeptide(L)'
;MGLKPHLYLHMLHTDPKQQGRGAGSALLKWGMQKADELGLPAYLESSPNAHGFYKRHGFGDVEIFELDLGFYGGPEKVHTAPLMIRQPVKVDWAGD
;
A
#
# COMPACT_ATOMS: atom_id res chain seq x y z
N MET A 1 6.16 -10.98 -3.29
CA MET A 1 6.98 -10.34 -4.34
C MET A 1 8.41 -10.82 -4.15
N GLY A 2 9.00 -11.57 -5.10
CA GLY A 2 10.40 -12.00 -5.03
C GLY A 2 11.37 -10.89 -5.47
N LEU A 3 12.45 -11.22 -6.17
CA LEU A 3 13.43 -10.27 -6.74
C LEU A 3 12.89 -9.41 -7.92
N LYS A 4 11.56 -9.34 -8.11
CA LYS A 4 10.98 -8.56 -9.21
C LYS A 4 10.99 -7.07 -8.85
N PRO A 5 11.44 -6.17 -9.74
CA PRO A 5 11.40 -4.73 -9.49
C PRO A 5 9.98 -4.25 -9.15
N HIS A 6 9.85 -3.46 -8.08
CA HIS A 6 8.60 -2.86 -7.63
C HIS A 6 8.87 -1.65 -6.74
N LEU A 7 7.90 -0.75 -6.62
CA LEU A 7 7.90 0.24 -5.53
C LEU A 7 7.29 -0.40 -4.30
N TYR A 8 7.97 -0.24 -3.16
CA TYR A 8 7.44 -0.67 -1.87
C TYR A 8 6.97 0.56 -1.09
N LEU A 9 5.66 0.63 -0.79
CA LEU A 9 5.14 1.59 0.16
C LEU A 9 5.40 1.06 1.57
N HIS A 10 6.55 1.45 2.13
CA HIS A 10 6.97 0.97 3.45
C HIS A 10 6.11 1.55 4.58
N MET A 11 5.84 2.86 4.56
CA MET A 11 5.05 3.53 5.61
C MET A 11 4.22 4.67 5.05
N LEU A 12 2.97 4.78 5.50
CA LEU A 12 2.11 5.92 5.25
C LEU A 12 1.19 6.13 6.45
N HIS A 13 1.38 7.26 7.12
CA HIS A 13 0.65 7.59 8.33
C HIS A 13 0.16 9.03 8.27
N THR A 14 -0.94 9.31 8.97
CA THR A 14 -1.45 10.65 9.19
C THR A 14 -1.80 10.75 10.67
N ASP A 15 -1.48 11.89 11.29
CA ASP A 15 -1.91 12.19 12.66
C ASP A 15 -3.42 11.88 12.79
N PRO A 16 -3.84 11.06 13.78
CA PRO A 16 -5.25 10.71 13.97
C PRO A 16 -6.21 11.91 13.93
N LYS A 17 -5.81 13.06 14.47
CA LYS A 17 -6.62 14.29 14.48
C LYS A 17 -6.76 14.95 13.10
N GLN A 18 -5.92 14.56 12.15
CA GLN A 18 -5.86 15.10 10.79
C GLN A 18 -6.30 14.09 9.72
N GLN A 19 -6.74 12.90 10.12
CA GLN A 19 -7.28 11.89 9.20
C GLN A 19 -8.58 12.37 8.51
N GLY A 20 -8.90 11.76 7.37
CA GLY A 20 -10.11 12.12 6.59
C GLY A 20 -10.02 13.44 5.81
N ARG A 21 -8.85 14.09 5.79
CA ARG A 21 -8.62 15.39 5.13
C ARG A 21 -7.80 15.32 3.84
N GLY A 22 -7.52 14.12 3.34
CA GLY A 22 -6.88 13.91 2.04
C GLY A 22 -5.34 13.86 2.04
N ALA A 23 -4.65 14.08 3.16
CA ALA A 23 -3.19 14.02 3.22
C ALA A 23 -2.63 12.65 2.77
N GLY A 24 -3.20 11.55 3.29
CA GLY A 24 -2.82 10.20 2.86
C GLY A 24 -3.07 9.95 1.37
N SER A 25 -4.19 10.42 0.83
CA SER A 25 -4.49 10.31 -0.61
C SER A 25 -3.50 11.12 -1.46
N ALA A 26 -3.11 12.31 -1.02
CA ALA A 26 -2.15 13.15 -1.75
C ALA A 26 -0.77 12.47 -1.85
N LEU A 27 -0.26 11.95 -0.72
CA LEU A 27 1.01 11.23 -0.68
C LEU A 27 0.96 9.93 -1.50
N LEU A 28 -0.12 9.16 -1.35
CA LEU A 28 -0.29 7.91 -2.10
C LEU A 28 -0.36 8.19 -3.61
N LYS A 29 -1.12 9.20 -4.03
CA LYS A 29 -1.23 9.60 -5.44
C LYS A 29 0.13 9.95 -6.03
N TRP A 30 0.93 10.75 -5.33
CA TRP A 30 2.28 11.09 -5.78
C TRP A 30 3.16 9.83 -5.96
N GLY A 31 3.15 8.92 -4.97
CA GLY A 31 3.89 7.67 -5.06
C GLY A 31 3.43 6.76 -6.20
N MET A 32 2.12 6.70 -6.45
CA MET A 32 1.55 5.89 -7.55
C MET A 32 1.86 6.50 -8.92
N GLN A 33 1.86 7.83 -9.05
CA GLN A 33 2.35 8.49 -10.25
C GLN A 33 3.81 8.10 -10.52
N LYS A 34 4.64 8.03 -9.48
CA LYS A 34 6.03 7.58 -9.64
C LYS A 34 6.13 6.12 -10.08
N ALA A 35 5.28 5.25 -9.55
CA ALA A 35 5.19 3.85 -9.98
C ALA A 35 4.78 3.74 -11.45
N ASP A 36 3.80 4.54 -11.87
CA ASP A 36 3.31 4.59 -13.25
C ASP A 36 4.40 5.10 -14.22
N GLU A 37 5.11 6.18 -13.88
CA GLU A 37 6.25 6.71 -14.65
C GLU A 37 7.37 5.68 -14.84
N LEU A 38 7.64 4.87 -13.81
CA LEU A 38 8.69 3.84 -13.85
C LEU A 38 8.21 2.54 -14.50
N GLY A 39 6.92 2.41 -14.80
CA GLY A 39 6.33 1.16 -15.29
C GLY A 39 6.45 0.01 -14.29
N LEU A 40 6.45 0.32 -12.99
CA LEU A 40 6.64 -0.65 -11.92
C LEU A 40 5.37 -0.88 -11.11
N PRO A 41 5.08 -2.12 -10.69
CA PRO A 41 4.01 -2.38 -9.73
C PRO A 41 4.37 -1.78 -8.37
N ALA A 42 3.34 -1.45 -7.60
CA ALA A 42 3.47 -1.02 -6.20
C ALA A 42 2.95 -2.11 -5.26
N TYR A 43 3.71 -2.39 -4.21
CA TYR A 43 3.38 -3.35 -3.16
C TYR A 43 3.24 -2.66 -1.81
N LEU A 44 2.33 -3.15 -0.97
CA LEU A 44 2.17 -2.73 0.42
C LEU A 44 1.62 -3.84 1.30
N GLU A 45 1.78 -3.62 2.61
CA GLU A 45 1.17 -4.41 3.67
C GLU A 45 0.19 -3.48 4.39
N SER A 46 -1.09 -3.82 4.35
CA SER A 46 -2.15 -2.97 4.88
C SER A 46 -2.44 -3.32 6.33
N SER A 47 -2.81 -2.32 7.13
CA SER A 47 -3.60 -2.59 8.33
C SER A 47 -5.06 -2.90 7.94
N PRO A 48 -5.82 -3.62 8.77
CA PRO A 48 -7.24 -3.87 8.49
C PRO A 48 -8.04 -2.58 8.26
N ASN A 49 -7.76 -1.52 9.04
CA ASN A 49 -8.47 -0.24 8.93
C ASN A 49 -8.13 0.55 7.66
N ALA A 50 -6.91 0.39 7.12
CA ALA A 50 -6.48 1.08 5.89
C ALA A 50 -6.81 0.30 4.60
N HIS A 51 -7.26 -0.95 4.71
CA HIS A 51 -7.49 -1.84 3.58
C HIS A 51 -8.43 -1.25 2.53
N GLY A 52 -9.59 -0.76 2.96
CA GLY A 52 -10.55 -0.10 2.08
C GLY A 52 -10.01 1.19 1.45
N PHE A 53 -9.09 1.89 2.12
CA PHE A 53 -8.43 3.06 1.56
C PHE A 53 -7.53 2.68 0.38
N TYR A 54 -6.71 1.63 0.51
CA TYR A 54 -5.85 1.18 -0.58
C TYR A 54 -6.64 0.57 -1.75
N LYS A 55 -7.72 -0.17 -1.48
CA LYS A 55 -8.62 -0.69 -2.54
C LYS A 55 -9.15 0.43 -3.44
N ARG A 56 -9.59 1.55 -2.85
CA ARG A 56 -10.05 2.73 -3.61
C ARG A 56 -8.97 3.38 -4.48
N HIS A 57 -7.70 3.12 -4.21
CA HIS A 57 -6.56 3.61 -5.00
C HIS A 57 -6.01 2.56 -5.99
N GLY A 58 -6.77 1.48 -6.24
CA GLY A 58 -6.44 0.49 -7.27
C GLY A 58 -5.53 -0.65 -6.81
N PHE A 59 -5.31 -0.80 -5.50
CA PHE A 59 -4.64 -1.97 -4.95
C PHE A 59 -5.61 -3.16 -4.87
N GLY A 60 -5.17 -4.33 -5.32
CA GLY A 60 -5.86 -5.61 -5.17
C GLY A 60 -5.20 -6.50 -4.12
N ASP A 61 -6.01 -7.36 -3.49
CA ASP A 61 -5.54 -8.34 -2.51
C ASP A 61 -4.73 -9.44 -3.19
N VAL A 62 -3.65 -9.87 -2.54
CA VAL A 62 -2.81 -10.98 -3.01
C VAL A 62 -2.79 -12.11 -1.99
N GLU A 63 -2.53 -11.78 -0.74
CA GLU A 63 -2.39 -12.73 0.37
C GLU A 63 -2.68 -12.00 1.69
N ILE A 64 -2.87 -12.75 2.77
CA ILE A 64 -2.93 -12.22 4.13
C ILE A 64 -1.72 -12.77 4.87
N PHE A 65 -0.87 -11.88 5.36
CA PHE A 65 0.23 -12.25 6.25
C PHE A 65 -0.30 -12.31 7.68
N GLU A 66 -0.04 -13.43 8.36
CA GLU A 66 -0.40 -13.66 9.76
C GLU A 66 0.87 -13.78 10.60
N LEU A 67 0.98 -12.96 11.65
CA LEU A 67 2.11 -12.95 12.56
C LEU A 67 1.65 -13.18 13.99
N ASP A 68 2.12 -14.26 14.61
CA ASP A 68 1.91 -14.49 16.05
C ASP A 68 2.80 -13.54 16.87
N LEU A 69 2.18 -12.48 17.39
CA LEU A 69 2.84 -11.52 18.27
C LEU A 69 2.88 -11.98 19.74
N GLY A 70 2.19 -13.06 20.08
CA GLY A 70 2.21 -13.68 21.40
C GLY A 70 3.61 -14.17 21.79
N PHE A 71 4.40 -14.63 20.81
CA PHE A 71 5.82 -14.95 21.03
C PHE A 71 6.64 -13.74 21.55
N TYR A 72 6.22 -12.52 21.21
CA TYR A 72 6.88 -11.27 21.62
C TYR A 72 6.22 -10.60 22.84
N GLY A 73 5.28 -11.29 23.53
CA GLY A 73 4.58 -10.76 24.69
C GLY A 73 3.47 -9.74 24.37
N GLY A 74 3.00 -9.71 23.12
CA GLY A 74 1.89 -8.86 22.71
C GLY A 74 0.53 -9.31 23.28
N PRO A 75 -0.43 -8.39 23.45
CA PRO A 75 -1.77 -8.70 23.97
C PRO A 75 -2.65 -9.47 22.96
N GLU A 76 -2.33 -9.43 21.67
CA GLU A 76 -3.04 -10.09 20.58
C GLU A 76 -2.24 -11.30 20.06
N LYS A 77 -2.91 -12.43 19.85
CA LYS A 77 -2.27 -13.69 19.44
C LYS A 77 -1.88 -13.74 17.97
N VAL A 78 -2.52 -12.99 17.08
CA VAL A 78 -2.20 -12.96 15.65
C VAL A 78 -2.48 -11.57 15.07
N HIS A 79 -1.45 -10.90 14.55
CA HIS A 79 -1.59 -9.72 13.72
C HIS A 79 -1.80 -10.14 12.26
N THR A 80 -2.80 -9.55 11.59
CA THR A 80 -3.10 -9.81 10.19
C THR A 80 -2.85 -8.57 9.33
N ALA A 81 -2.11 -8.76 8.24
CA ALA A 81 -1.80 -7.71 7.29
C ALA A 81 -2.13 -8.19 5.86
N PRO A 82 -3.19 -7.64 5.22
CA PRO A 82 -3.43 -7.88 3.81
C PRO A 82 -2.26 -7.37 2.98
N LEU A 83 -1.67 -8.27 2.19
CA LEU A 83 -0.64 -7.99 1.22
C LEU A 83 -1.32 -7.57 -0.09
N MET A 84 -1.02 -6.36 -0.57
CA MET A 84 -1.73 -5.77 -1.69
C MET A 84 -0.77 -5.29 -2.79
N ILE A 85 -1.21 -5.42 -4.05
CA ILE A 85 -0.46 -4.97 -5.22
C ILE A 85 -1.34 -4.09 -6.12
N ARG A 86 -0.75 -3.01 -6.64
CA ARG A 86 -1.29 -2.22 -7.75
C ARG A 86 -0.37 -2.34 -8.95
N GLN A 87 -0.92 -2.60 -10.13
CA GLN A 87 -0.18 -2.56 -11.40
C GLN A 87 -0.05 -1.11 -11.89
N PRO A 88 1.04 -0.74 -12.59
CA PRO A 88 1.18 0.59 -13.14
C PRO A 88 0.15 0.84 -14.24
N VAL A 89 -0.34 2.06 -14.32
CA VAL A 89 -1.19 2.51 -15.44
C VAL A 89 -0.28 2.93 -16.58
N LYS A 90 -0.58 2.51 -17.82
CA LYS A 90 0.15 2.97 -19.00
C LYS A 90 0.05 4.49 -19.09
N VAL A 91 1.20 5.15 -19.10
CA VAL A 91 1.29 6.57 -19.47
C VAL A 91 1.36 6.60 -21.00
N ASP A 92 0.25 6.92 -21.65
CA ASP A 92 0.24 7.16 -23.09
C ASP A 92 1.00 8.46 -23.35
N TRP A 93 2.28 8.35 -23.70
CA TRP A 93 3.06 9.48 -24.20
C TRP A 93 2.51 9.88 -25.58
N ALA A 94 1.52 10.77 -25.61
CA ALA A 94 1.29 11.61 -26.77
C ALA A 94 2.44 12.62 -26.81
N GLY A 95 3.46 12.33 -27.62
CA GLY A 95 4.54 13.27 -27.88
C GLY A 95 4.01 14.45 -28.70
N ASP A 96 4.29 15.65 -28.22
CA ASP A 96 4.35 16.89 -29.03
C ASP A 96 5.76 17.06 -29.59
#